data_AF-A0A3A0ACH1-F1
#
_entry.id   AF-A0A3A0ACH1-F1
#
_cell.length_a   1.000
_cell.length_b   1.000
_cell.length_c   1.000
_cell.angle_alpha   90.00
_cell.angle_beta   90.00
_cell.angle_gamma   90.00
#
_symmetry.space_group_name_H-M   'P 1'
#
loop_
_entity.id
_entity.type
_entity.pdbx_description
1 polymer ?
#
loop_
_entity_poly.entity_id
_entity_poly.type
_entity_poly.pdbx_seq_one_letter_code
_entity_poly.pdbx_strand_id
1 'polypeptide(L)' 'MGLRADIYKLLDEVLDTGIPLEITRAGRRLIIMPVEKVDKLHNLVSRPDVIVGDPDDLVGLTWEGEVNLDLP' A
#
# COMPACT_ATOMS: atom_id res chain seq x y z
N MET A 1 -7.36 29.76 -11.80
CA MET A 1 -7.19 28.35 -11.38
C MET A 1 -8.38 27.59 -11.94
N GLY A 2 -8.18 26.83 -13.01
CA GLY A 2 -9.28 26.27 -13.81
C GLY A 2 -9.38 24.76 -13.61
N LEU A 3 -10.59 24.22 -13.76
CA LEU A 3 -11.02 22.82 -13.64
C LEU A 3 -10.05 21.75 -14.22
N ARG A 4 -9.14 22.13 -15.13
CA ARG A 4 -8.10 21.25 -15.66
C ARG A 4 -7.02 20.91 -14.63
N ALA A 5 -6.70 21.82 -13.70
CA ALA A 5 -5.67 21.61 -12.68
C ALA A 5 -6.03 20.46 -11.72
N ASP A 6 -7.32 20.34 -11.38
CA ASP A 6 -7.79 19.33 -10.44
C ASP A 6 -7.73 17.91 -11.03
N ILE A 7 -7.90 17.77 -12.34
CA ILE A 7 -7.81 16.47 -13.02
C ILE A 7 -6.36 15.96 -13.02
N TYR A 8 -5.38 16.81 -13.36
CA TYR A 8 -3.98 16.36 -13.39
C TYR A 8 -3.50 15.91 -12.01
N LYS A 9 -3.89 16.62 -10.94
CA LYS A 9 -3.58 16.20 -9.57
C LYS A 9 -4.11 14.79 -9.24
N LEU A 10 -5.33 14.49 -9.66
CA LEU A 10 -5.93 13.15 -9.45
C LEU A 10 -5.23 12.08 -10.28
N LEU A 11 -4.77 12.40 -11.50
CA LEU A 11 -3.98 11.47 -12.30
C LEU A 11 -2.61 11.21 -11.66
N ASP A 12 -1.95 12.24 -11.15
CA ASP A 12 -0.67 12.12 -10.45
C ASP A 12 -0.80 11.24 -9.20
N GLU A 13 -1.88 11.41 -8.42
CA GLU A 13 -2.17 10.59 -7.24
C GLU A 13 -2.38 9.11 -7.61
N VAL A 14 -3.08 8.82 -8.70
CA VAL A 14 -3.26 7.44 -9.20
C VAL A 14 -1.93 6.83 -9.63
N LEU A 15 -1.03 7.62 -10.21
CA LEU A 15 0.30 7.15 -10.64
C LEU A 15 1.24 6.93 -9.44
N ASP A 16 1.21 7.81 -8.45
CA ASP A 16 2.06 7.75 -7.26
C ASP A 16 1.63 6.63 -6.30
N THR A 17 0.32 6.47 -6.10
CA THR A 17 -0.20 5.47 -5.14
C THR A 17 -0.48 4.12 -5.79
N GLY A 18 -0.73 4.09 -7.10
CA GLY A 18 -1.25 2.92 -7.81
C GLY A 18 -2.70 2.57 -7.44
N ILE A 19 -3.39 3.37 -6.63
CA ILE A 19 -4.77 3.13 -6.20
C ILE A 19 -5.73 3.57 -7.33
N PRO A 20 -6.60 2.68 -7.84
CA PRO A 20 -7.57 3.05 -8.87
C PRO A 20 -8.58 4.09 -8.37
N LEU A 21 -8.89 5.07 -9.22
CA LEU A 21 -9.90 6.08 -8.95
C LEU A 21 -11.22 5.73 -9.66
N GLU A 22 -12.30 5.55 -8.90
CA GLU A 22 -13.63 5.36 -9.45
C GLU A 22 -14.37 6.70 -9.57
N ILE A 23 -14.96 6.96 -10.75
CA ILE A 23 -15.75 8.18 -11.00
C ILE A 23 -17.05 7.87 -11.74
N THR A 24 -18.04 8.74 -11.60
CA THR A 24 -19.25 8.72 -12.41
C THR A 24 -19.29 9.94 -13.33
N ARG A 25 -19.41 9.72 -14.65
CA ARG A 25 -19.51 10.80 -15.64
C ARG A 25 -20.61 10.46 -16.65
N ALA A 26 -21.50 11.42 -16.90
CA ALA A 26 -22.65 11.24 -17.79
C ALA A 26 -23.47 9.95 -17.48
N GLY A 27 -23.66 9.67 -16.19
CA GLY A 27 -24.39 8.49 -15.71
C GLY A 27 -23.65 7.16 -15.86
N ARG A 28 -22.38 7.16 -16.29
CA ARG A 28 -21.56 5.95 -16.43
C ARG A 28 -20.46 5.93 -15.39
N ARG A 29 -20.22 4.76 -14.81
CA ARG A 29 -19.06 4.52 -13.94
C ARG A 29 -17.82 4.27 -14.79
N LEU A 30 -16.72 4.88 -14.40
CA LEU A 30 -15.40 4.74 -15.01
C LEU A 30 -14.39 4.46 -13.90
N ILE A 31 -13.34 3.71 -14.25
CA ILE A 31 -12.18 3.50 -13.38
C ILE A 31 -10.97 4.06 -14.12
N ILE A 32 -10.19 4.89 -13.43
CA ILE A 32 -8.90 5.37 -13.91
C ILE A 32 -7.83 4.61 -13.13
N MET A 33 -6.97 3.89 -13.85
CA MET A 33 -5.87 3.13 -13.27
C MET A 33 -4.64 3.19 -14.19
N PRO A 34 -3.43 3.03 -13.64
CA PRO A 34 -2.22 2.88 -14.44
C PRO A 34 -2.33 1.62 -15.30
N VAL A 35 -1.91 1.71 -16.56
CA VAL A 35 -1.78 0.54 -17.43
C VAL A 35 -0.52 -0.26 -17.10
N GLU A 36 0.52 0.45 -16.68
CA GLU A 36 1.79 -0.13 -16.26
C GLU A 36 1.68 -0.71 -14.86
N LYS A 37 2.47 -1.75 -14.59
CA LYS A 37 2.52 -2.36 -13.27
C LYS A 37 3.27 -1.42 -12.32
N VAL A 38 2.56 -0.85 -11.37
CA VAL A 38 3.17 -0.06 -10.29
C VAL A 38 3.91 -1.01 -9.35
N ASP A 39 5.15 -0.67 -8.99
CA ASP A 39 5.87 -1.39 -7.95
C ASP A 39 5.21 -1.11 -6.60
N LYS A 40 4.66 -2.15 -5.98
CA LYS A 40 3.94 -2.03 -4.70
C LYS A 40 4.83 -1.57 -3.55
N LEU A 41 6.14 -1.71 -3.69
CA LEU A 41 7.11 -1.39 -2.65
C LEU A 41 7.95 -0.15 -2.98
N HIS A 42 7.67 0.59 -4.05
CA HIS A 42 8.49 1.74 -4.43
C HIS A 42 8.53 2.85 -3.36
N ASN A 43 7.47 2.97 -2.56
CA ASN A 43 7.37 3.90 -1.44
C ASN A 43 7.94 3.34 -0.13
N LEU A 44 8.42 2.09 -0.11
CA LEU A 44 8.97 1.47 1.08
C LEU A 44 10.38 2.01 1.34
N VAL A 45 10.49 2.92 2.30
CA VAL A 45 11.78 3.42 2.76
C VAL A 45 12.51 2.36 3.58
N SER A 46 13.81 2.19 3.31
CA SER A 46 14.68 1.35 4.11
C SER A 46 14.81 1.89 5.53
N ARG A 47 14.72 1.00 6.53
CA ARG A 47 14.85 1.32 7.95
C ARG A 47 15.84 0.35 8.59
N PRO A 48 17.17 0.59 8.47
CA PRO A 48 18.18 -0.36 8.90
C PRO A 48 18.18 -0.61 10.41
N ASP A 49 17.82 0.41 11.20
CA ASP A 49 17.88 0.36 12.67
C ASP A 49 16.55 -0.05 13.32
N VAL A 50 15.67 -0.73 12.56
CA VAL A 50 14.34 -1.15 13.08
C VAL A 50 14.43 -2.37 13.99
N ILE A 51 15.46 -3.20 13.81
CA ILE A 51 15.73 -4.36 14.66
C ILE A 51 16.61 -3.89 15.82
N VAL A 52 16.07 -3.96 17.03
CA VAL A 52 16.80 -3.64 18.26
C VAL A 52 17.35 -4.95 18.83
N GLY A 53 18.65 -5.18 18.67
CA GLY A 53 19.31 -6.42 19.11
C GLY A 53 19.95 -7.19 17.94
N ASP A 54 20.21 -8.47 18.14
CA ASP A 54 20.73 -9.35 17.09
C ASP A 54 19.57 -9.83 16.19
N PRO A 55 19.61 -9.60 14.87
CA PRO A 55 18.60 -10.13 13.94
C PRO A 55 18.44 -11.65 14.00
N ASP A 56 19.50 -12.40 14.33
CA ASP A 56 19.45 -13.86 14.38
C ASP A 56 18.53 -14.37 15.50
N ASP A 57 18.29 -13.56 16.55
CA ASP A 57 17.36 -13.89 17.63
C ASP A 57 15.90 -13.99 17.14
N LEU A 58 15.54 -13.26 16.07
CA LEU A 58 14.18 -13.30 15.51
C LEU A 58 13.88 -14.62 14.79
N VAL A 59 14.91 -15.27 14.22
CA VAL A 59 14.74 -16.50 13.44
C VAL A 59 14.29 -17.67 14.33
N GLY A 60 14.75 -17.68 15.59
CA GLY A 60 14.43 -18.71 16.58
C GLY A 60 13.18 -18.43 17.42
N LEU A 61 12.51 -17.28 17.21
CA LEU A 61 11.37 -16.89 18.01
C LEU A 61 10.16 -17.80 17.73
N THR A 62 9.69 -18.52 18.76
CA THR A 62 8.51 -19.39 18.69
C THR A 62 7.48 -19.00 19.74
N TRP A 63 6.21 -19.15 19.38
CA TRP A 63 5.06 -18.81 20.22
C TRP A 63 4.40 -20.06 20.84
N GLU A 64 4.95 -21.25 20.61
CA GLU A 64 4.34 -22.54 21.03
C GLU A 64 3.96 -22.61 22.52
N GLY A 65 4.73 -21.94 23.39
CA GLY A 65 4.45 -21.89 24.83
C GLY A 65 3.43 -20.83 25.27
N GLU A 66 3.08 -19.89 24.40
CA GLU A 66 2.12 -18.79 24.69
C GLU A 66 0.70 -19.11 24.19
N VAL A 67 0.57 -20.20 23.45
CA VAL A 67 -0.68 -20.65 22.86
C VAL A 67 -1.55 -21.33 23.93
N ASN A 68 -2.45 -20.59 24.55
CA ASN A 68 -3.56 -21.15 25.33
C ASN A 68 -4.78 -21.34 24.42
N LEU A 69 -4.83 -22.49 23.75
CA LEU A 69 -5.94 -22.88 22.89
C LEU A 69 -7.05 -23.49 23.73
N ASP A 70 -7.93 -22.63 24.24
CA ASP A 70 -9.25 -23.05 24.76
C ASP A 70 -10.18 -23.29 23.55
N LEU A 71 -9.83 -24.30 22.75
CA LEU A 71 -10.59 -24.73 21.59
C LEU A 71 -11.79 -25.59 22.04
N PRO A 72 -13.01 -25.35 21.52
CA PRO A 72 -14.20 -26.13 21.86
C PRO A 72 -14.16 -27.58 21.36
#